data_AF-A0A560EWH8-F1
#
_entry.id   AF-A0A560EWH8-F1
#
_cell.length_a   1.000
_cell.length_b   1.000
_cell.length_c   1.000
_cell.angle_alpha   90.00
_cell.angle_beta   90.00
_cell.angle_gamma   90.00
#
_symmetry.space_group_name_H-M   'P 1'
#
loop_
_entity.id
_entity.type
_entity.pdbx_description
1 polymer ?
#
loop_
_entity_poly.entity_id
_entity_poly.type
_entity_poly.pdbx_seq_one_letter_code
_entity_poly.pdbx_strand_id
1 'polypeptide(L)'
;MRKPPLPALTRFLGGRLELTLTRASLSLALRRTAWGASVPLVELPLANTFHPDMLAPTLAAGRLAGLPLSVTLGDDLVRLFMVAPPGNARGLGDIRAVAALRFQRLYGDDLAAWRLTFDAAVDRPFLACAMPQALHATLLDLARTHRLALTVLTPRFVTAWNAEHRRLNGAWLGVAQEGAITLGCVDVPPGGGAAGLMAVHRLALPPGADARWLRDQLRVVALRHGLADPVAVKLVGRPPAGLTAPTTGTPTLTWQPPAPRPTAAQAFAYLFGGGQRAG
;
A
#
# COMPACT_ATOMS: atom_id res chain seq x y z
N MET A 1 -27.07 26.12 3.82
CA MET A 1 -25.93 25.57 3.06
C MET A 1 -26.47 24.86 1.80
N ARG A 2 -26.24 25.42 0.60
CA ARG A 2 -26.74 24.84 -0.66
C ARG A 2 -25.84 23.67 -1.09
N LYS A 3 -26.45 22.49 -1.25
CA LYS A 3 -25.82 21.30 -1.85
C LYS A 3 -25.42 21.66 -3.29
N PRO A 4 -24.15 21.51 -3.71
CA PRO A 4 -23.76 21.86 -5.07
C PRO A 4 -24.48 20.94 -6.08
N PRO A 5 -24.98 21.46 -7.21
CA PRO A 5 -25.67 20.66 -8.20
C PRO A 5 -24.71 19.67 -8.87
N LEU A 6 -25.18 18.44 -9.10
CA LEU A 6 -24.45 17.42 -9.83
C LEU A 6 -24.52 17.72 -11.35
N PRO A 7 -23.39 17.92 -12.05
CA PRO A 7 -23.34 18.10 -13.50
C PRO A 7 -23.53 16.77 -14.24
N ALA A 8 -23.97 16.89 -15.50
CA ALA A 8 -24.32 15.80 -16.40
C ALA A 8 -23.17 14.83 -16.72
N LEU A 9 -23.54 13.58 -17.03
CA LEU A 9 -22.71 12.37 -17.19
C LEU A 9 -21.66 12.40 -18.31
N THR A 10 -21.58 13.44 -19.13
CA THR A 10 -20.85 13.41 -20.42
C THR A 10 -19.36 13.75 -20.36
N ARG A 11 -18.75 14.03 -19.20
CA ARG A 11 -17.31 14.37 -19.13
C ARG A 11 -16.63 13.91 -17.84
N PHE A 12 -16.52 12.60 -17.63
CA PHE A 12 -15.57 12.02 -16.66
C PHE A 12 -14.40 11.33 -17.37
N LEU A 13 -13.73 12.01 -18.29
CA LEU A 13 -12.46 11.51 -18.87
C LEU A 13 -11.44 11.29 -17.73
N GLY A 14 -11.32 10.05 -17.28
CA GLY A 14 -10.46 9.66 -16.17
C GLY A 14 -11.05 9.89 -14.76
N GLY A 15 -12.37 10.02 -14.61
CA GLY A 15 -13.00 10.03 -13.29
C GLY A 15 -12.91 8.67 -12.59
N ARG A 16 -12.69 8.65 -11.27
CA ARG A 16 -12.59 7.42 -10.46
C ARG A 16 -12.99 7.65 -9.01
N LEU A 17 -13.40 6.56 -8.37
CA LEU A 17 -13.55 6.47 -6.92
C LEU A 17 -12.25 5.95 -6.29
N GLU A 18 -11.86 6.59 -5.20
CA GLU A 18 -10.68 6.25 -4.42
C GLU A 18 -11.17 5.84 -3.03
N LEU A 19 -11.07 4.55 -2.73
CA LEU A 19 -11.36 3.98 -1.42
C LEU A 19 -10.04 3.77 -0.69
N THR A 20 -9.90 4.34 0.50
CA THR A 20 -8.81 4.01 1.43
C THR A 20 -9.43 3.31 2.61
N LEU A 21 -8.89 2.14 2.95
CA LEU A 21 -9.37 1.31 4.03
C LEU A 21 -8.19 0.93 4.92
N THR A 22 -8.32 1.16 6.21
CA THR A 22 -7.40 0.72 7.26
C THR A 22 -8.23 -0.01 8.33
N ARG A 23 -7.60 -0.49 9.40
CA ARG A 23 -8.31 -1.09 10.53
C ARG A 23 -9.12 -0.05 11.31
N ALA A 24 -8.64 1.18 11.43
CA ALA A 24 -9.30 2.21 12.22
C ALA A 24 -10.20 3.15 11.42
N SER A 25 -10.08 3.19 10.09
CA SER A 25 -10.82 4.15 9.27
C SER A 25 -11.10 3.67 7.85
N LEU A 26 -12.11 4.30 7.27
CA LEU A 26 -12.50 4.15 5.87
C LEU A 26 -12.79 5.54 5.31
N SER A 27 -12.19 5.84 4.16
CA SER A 27 -12.48 7.07 3.42
C SER A 27 -12.78 6.75 1.96
N LEU A 28 -13.82 7.37 1.41
CA LEU A 28 -14.14 7.33 -0.01
C LEU A 28 -14.05 8.75 -0.57
N ALA A 29 -13.34 8.91 -1.67
CA ALA A 29 -13.23 10.16 -2.41
C ALA A 29 -13.56 9.97 -3.89
N LEU A 30 -14.07 11.03 -4.51
CA LEU A 30 -14.31 11.12 -5.95
C LEU A 30 -13.27 12.02 -6.60
N ARG A 31 -12.53 11.46 -7.54
CA ARG A 31 -11.72 12.24 -8.47
C ARG A 31 -12.47 12.34 -9.79
N ARG A 32 -12.79 13.57 -10.22
CA ARG A 32 -13.64 13.81 -11.41
C ARG A 32 -12.89 13.72 -12.73
N THR A 33 -11.58 13.96 -12.72
CA THR A 33 -10.71 13.93 -13.89
C THR A 33 -9.36 13.33 -13.50
N ALA A 34 -8.58 12.83 -14.47
CA ALA A 34 -7.27 12.24 -14.21
C ALA A 34 -6.30 13.18 -13.44
N TRP A 35 -6.46 14.49 -13.61
CA TRP A 35 -5.58 15.53 -13.06
C TRP A 35 -6.21 16.32 -11.91
N GLY A 36 -7.50 16.11 -11.64
CA GLY A 36 -8.24 16.87 -10.63
C GLY A 36 -7.85 16.48 -9.21
N ALA A 37 -8.18 17.33 -8.25
CA ALA A 37 -8.12 16.97 -6.83
C ALA A 37 -9.22 15.94 -6.50
N SER A 38 -8.95 15.07 -5.54
CA SER A 38 -9.93 14.14 -5.00
C SER A 38 -10.85 14.88 -4.03
N VAL A 39 -12.16 14.75 -4.21
CA VAL A 39 -13.18 15.35 -3.35
C VAL A 39 -13.64 14.30 -2.36
N PRO A 40 -13.49 14.49 -1.03
CA PRO A 40 -13.95 13.52 -0.05
C PRO A 40 -15.48 13.40 -0.13
N LEU A 41 -15.97 12.17 -0.20
CA LEU A 41 -17.40 11.85 -0.18
C LEU A 41 -17.84 11.39 1.21
N VAL A 42 -17.04 10.57 1.86
CA VAL A 42 -17.28 10.08 3.23
C VAL A 42 -15.97 9.69 3.89
N GLU A 43 -15.87 9.90 5.20
CA GLU A 43 -14.83 9.41 6.07
C GLU A 43 -15.49 8.89 7.35
N LEU A 44 -15.27 7.62 7.68
CA LEU A 44 -15.88 6.93 8.82
C LEU A 44 -14.80 6.27 9.67
N PRO A 45 -14.87 6.37 11.00
CA PRO A 45 -14.09 5.50 11.87
C PRO A 45 -14.60 4.06 11.78
N LEU A 46 -13.69 3.10 11.92
CA LEU A 46 -14.00 1.66 11.95
C LEU A 46 -13.67 1.08 13.31
N ALA A 47 -14.57 0.25 13.83
CA ALA A 47 -14.34 -0.60 15.00
C ALA A 47 -13.67 -1.92 14.58
N ASN A 48 -12.56 -1.83 13.83
CA ASN A 48 -11.76 -2.95 13.29
C ASN A 48 -12.37 -3.81 12.17
N THR A 49 -13.67 -3.70 11.88
CA THR A 49 -14.33 -4.51 10.85
C THR A 49 -14.92 -3.64 9.75
N PHE A 50 -14.63 -3.99 8.49
CA PHE A 50 -15.24 -3.40 7.32
C PHE A 50 -16.50 -4.18 6.91
N HIS A 51 -17.61 -3.45 6.74
CA HIS A 51 -18.86 -3.93 6.16
C HIS A 51 -19.22 -3.02 4.97
N PRO A 52 -19.58 -3.59 3.81
CA PRO A 52 -19.83 -2.82 2.60
C PRO A 52 -21.06 -1.92 2.72
N ASP A 53 -22.04 -2.28 3.56
CA ASP A 53 -23.25 -1.49 3.83
C ASP A 53 -22.95 -0.09 4.37
N MET A 54 -21.80 0.12 5.00
CA MET A 54 -21.37 1.44 5.47
C MET A 54 -21.21 2.46 4.33
N LEU A 55 -20.92 1.99 3.11
CA LEU A 55 -20.78 2.83 1.93
C LEU A 55 -22.06 2.94 1.11
N ALA A 56 -23.06 2.08 1.34
CA ALA A 56 -24.26 2.02 0.53
C ALA A 56 -25.02 3.36 0.44
N PRO A 57 -25.20 4.15 1.52
CA PRO A 57 -25.86 5.45 1.42
C PRO A 57 -25.11 6.43 0.50
N THR A 58 -23.79 6.49 0.61
CA THR A 58 -22.94 7.38 -0.20
C THR A 58 -22.93 6.96 -1.67
N LEU A 59 -22.86 5.65 -1.93
CA LEU A 59 -22.85 5.11 -3.28
C LEU A 59 -24.22 5.22 -3.96
N ALA A 60 -25.33 5.07 -3.22
CA ALA A 60 -26.69 5.23 -3.74
C ALA A 60 -27.06 6.69 -4.02
N ALA A 61 -26.54 7.65 -3.23
CA ALA A 61 -26.84 9.06 -3.39
C ALA A 61 -26.19 9.71 -4.64
N GLY A 62 -25.20 9.04 -5.26
CA GLY A 62 -24.47 9.56 -6.41
C GLY A 62 -24.71 8.74 -7.68
N ARG A 63 -24.63 9.40 -8.84
CA ARG A 63 -24.51 8.70 -10.16
C ARG A 63 -23.09 8.17 -10.34
N LEU A 64 -22.68 7.21 -9.52
CA LEU A 64 -21.31 6.69 -9.44
C LEU A 64 -21.13 5.33 -10.13
N ALA A 65 -22.22 4.68 -10.54
CA ALA A 65 -22.18 3.41 -11.27
C ALA A 65 -21.31 3.53 -12.54
N GLY A 66 -20.56 2.46 -12.83
CA GLY A 66 -19.63 2.38 -13.97
C GLY A 66 -18.28 3.06 -13.73
N LEU A 67 -18.09 3.80 -12.63
CA LEU A 67 -16.81 4.42 -12.35
C LEU A 67 -15.75 3.38 -11.95
N PRO A 68 -14.49 3.56 -12.38
CA PRO A 68 -13.36 2.84 -11.82
C PRO A 68 -13.25 3.05 -10.32
N LEU A 69 -13.09 1.96 -9.57
CA LEU A 69 -12.78 1.95 -8.15
C LEU A 69 -11.31 1.55 -7.96
N SER A 70 -10.56 2.42 -7.29
CA SER A 70 -9.19 2.17 -6.85
C SER A 70 -9.18 2.07 -5.32
N VAL A 71 -8.72 0.93 -4.80
CA VAL A 71 -8.68 0.64 -3.37
C VAL A 71 -7.25 0.67 -2.86
N THR A 72 -7.02 1.44 -1.80
CA THR A 72 -5.78 1.47 -1.03
C THR A 72 -6.03 0.79 0.30
N LEU A 73 -5.31 -0.29 0.55
CA LEU A 73 -5.36 -0.95 1.85
C LEU A 73 -4.26 -0.41 2.75
N GLY A 74 -4.60 -0.20 4.01
CA GLY A 74 -3.62 0.03 5.04
C GLY A 74 -2.73 -1.19 5.22
N ASP A 75 -1.46 -0.95 5.50
CA ASP A 75 -0.48 -2.03 5.65
C ASP A 75 -0.73 -2.90 6.90
N ASP A 76 -1.70 -2.53 7.74
CA ASP A 76 -2.25 -3.25 8.89
C ASP A 76 -3.36 -4.26 8.52
N LEU A 77 -3.89 -4.18 7.30
CA LEU A 77 -4.89 -5.11 6.75
C LEU A 77 -4.27 -6.19 5.86
N VAL A 78 -2.98 -6.08 5.58
CA VAL A 78 -2.23 -6.99 4.73
C VAL A 78 -0.96 -7.44 5.42
N ARG A 79 -0.37 -8.51 4.90
CA ARG A 79 0.93 -9.01 5.34
C ARG A 79 1.93 -8.84 4.20
N LEU A 80 2.88 -7.94 4.41
CA LEU A 80 3.98 -7.67 3.49
C LEU A 80 5.23 -8.41 3.95
N PHE A 81 5.88 -9.11 3.03
CA PHE A 81 7.10 -9.86 3.34
C PHE A 81 7.96 -10.04 2.10
N MET A 82 9.27 -10.15 2.32
CA MET A 82 10.22 -10.47 1.25
C MET A 82 10.33 -11.97 1.06
N VAL A 83 10.46 -12.38 -0.20
CA VAL A 83 10.67 -13.76 -0.63
C VAL A 83 11.98 -13.81 -1.41
N ALA A 84 12.88 -14.71 -1.01
CA ALA A 84 14.08 -15.03 -1.78
C ALA A 84 13.78 -16.23 -2.69
N PRO A 85 13.97 -16.12 -4.02
CA PRO A 85 13.80 -17.26 -4.91
C PRO A 85 14.86 -18.32 -4.61
N PRO A 86 14.54 -19.62 -4.71
CA PRO A 86 15.54 -20.67 -4.59
C PRO A 86 16.46 -20.61 -5.82
N GLY A 87 17.75 -20.92 -5.63
CA GLY A 87 18.76 -20.81 -6.71
C GLY A 87 18.51 -21.71 -7.93
N ASN A 88 17.59 -22.67 -7.82
CA ASN A 88 17.17 -23.57 -8.89
C ASN A 88 15.73 -23.30 -9.37
N ALA A 89 15.13 -22.14 -9.07
CA ALA A 89 13.80 -21.78 -9.55
C ALA A 89 13.75 -21.79 -11.09
N ARG A 90 12.87 -22.62 -11.67
CA ARG A 90 12.71 -22.78 -13.13
C ARG A 90 11.52 -22.03 -13.69
N GLY A 91 10.64 -21.50 -12.85
CA GLY A 91 9.51 -20.70 -13.31
C GLY A 91 8.54 -20.31 -12.21
N LEU A 92 7.38 -19.78 -12.63
CA LEU A 92 6.38 -19.18 -11.74
C LEU A 92 5.80 -20.17 -10.72
N GLY A 93 5.78 -21.47 -11.02
CA GLY A 93 5.35 -22.51 -10.08
C GLY A 93 6.22 -22.57 -8.83
N ASP A 94 7.54 -22.57 -9.01
CA ASP A 94 8.51 -22.59 -7.91
C ASP A 94 8.43 -21.30 -7.09
N ILE A 95 8.28 -20.16 -7.77
CA ILE A 95 8.12 -18.84 -7.14
C ILE A 95 6.86 -18.79 -6.28
N ARG A 96 5.75 -19.35 -6.77
CA ARG A 96 4.50 -19.43 -6.00
C ARG A 96 4.64 -20.35 -4.79
N ALA A 97 5.29 -21.50 -4.95
CA ALA A 97 5.52 -22.45 -3.88
C ALA A 97 6.40 -21.86 -2.76
N VAL A 98 7.52 -21.21 -3.12
CA VAL A 98 8.40 -20.59 -2.12
C VAL A 98 7.72 -19.42 -1.40
N ALA A 99 6.91 -18.62 -2.10
CA ALA A 99 6.14 -17.54 -1.47
C ALA A 99 5.10 -18.09 -0.47
N ALA A 100 4.41 -19.18 -0.83
CA ALA A 100 3.45 -19.86 0.05
C ALA A 100 4.14 -20.46 1.29
N LEU A 101 5.25 -21.18 1.12
CA LEU A 101 6.03 -21.74 2.23
C LEU A 101 6.57 -20.65 3.15
N ARG A 102 7.07 -19.54 2.57
CA ARG A 102 7.56 -18.40 3.35
C ARG A 102 6.43 -17.77 4.17
N PHE A 103 5.25 -17.61 3.59
CA PHE A 103 4.07 -17.10 4.30
C PHE A 103 3.73 -17.99 5.50
N GLN A 104 3.57 -19.30 5.28
CA GLN A 104 3.27 -20.25 6.35
C GLN A 104 4.33 -20.21 7.46
N ARG A 105 5.61 -20.14 7.12
CA ARG A 105 6.71 -20.06 8.09
C ARG A 105 6.71 -18.78 8.92
N LEU A 106 6.36 -17.64 8.31
CA LEU A 106 6.37 -16.34 9.00
C LEU A 106 5.16 -16.16 9.92
N TYR A 107 4.02 -16.77 9.55
CA TYR A 107 2.73 -16.40 10.12
C TYR A 107 1.96 -17.55 10.75
N GLY A 108 2.25 -18.80 10.39
CA GLY A 108 1.55 -19.98 10.90
C GLY A 108 0.08 -20.09 10.47
N ASP A 109 -0.40 -19.22 9.57
CA ASP A 109 -1.80 -19.21 9.14
C ASP A 109 -2.07 -20.20 8.01
N ASP A 110 -3.32 -20.65 7.92
CA ASP A 110 -3.82 -21.42 6.78
C ASP A 110 -3.85 -20.54 5.52
N LEU A 111 -3.11 -20.97 4.49
CA LEU A 111 -3.02 -20.27 3.21
C LEU A 111 -4.37 -20.14 2.50
N ALA A 112 -5.32 -21.05 2.73
CA ALA A 112 -6.63 -21.00 2.07
C ALA A 112 -7.46 -19.77 2.49
N ALA A 113 -7.22 -19.23 3.69
CA ALA A 113 -7.85 -18.00 4.17
C ALA A 113 -7.22 -16.72 3.61
N TRP A 114 -6.14 -16.84 2.83
CA TRP A 114 -5.34 -15.72 2.34
C TRP A 114 -5.17 -15.75 0.82
N ARG A 115 -5.16 -14.56 0.23
CA ARG A 115 -4.83 -14.34 -1.17
C ARG A 115 -3.41 -13.79 -1.25
N LEU A 116 -2.50 -14.55 -1.87
CA LEU A 116 -1.12 -14.15 -2.07
C LEU A 116 -0.90 -13.57 -3.46
N THR A 117 -0.09 -12.52 -3.50
CA THR A 117 0.32 -11.80 -4.71
C THR A 117 1.75 -11.36 -4.55
N PHE A 118 2.48 -11.24 -5.65
CA PHE A 118 3.90 -10.92 -5.61
C PHE A 118 4.38 -10.40 -6.95
N ASP A 119 5.43 -9.58 -6.92
CA ASP A 119 6.16 -9.15 -8.10
C ASP A 119 7.23 -10.20 -8.43
N ALA A 120 6.85 -11.25 -9.15
CA ALA A 120 7.67 -12.44 -9.32
C ALA A 120 9.05 -12.13 -9.92
N ALA A 121 10.11 -12.57 -9.24
CA ALA A 121 11.47 -12.59 -9.77
C ALA A 121 12.13 -13.93 -9.45
N VAL A 122 12.90 -14.46 -10.39
CA VAL A 122 13.59 -15.76 -10.24
C VAL A 122 15.05 -15.60 -9.81
N ASP A 123 15.60 -14.41 -9.96
CA ASP A 123 17.02 -14.07 -9.82
C ASP A 123 17.31 -13.14 -8.64
N ARG A 124 16.26 -12.56 -8.03
CA ARG A 124 16.41 -11.61 -6.91
C ARG A 124 15.27 -11.74 -5.89
N PRO A 125 15.51 -11.33 -4.63
CA PRO A 125 14.44 -11.16 -3.67
C PRO A 125 13.34 -10.24 -4.19
N PHE A 126 12.09 -10.58 -3.90
CA PHE A 126 10.94 -9.80 -4.32
C PHE A 126 9.91 -9.64 -3.21
N LEU A 127 9.06 -8.63 -3.36
CA LEU A 127 8.00 -8.33 -2.41
C LEU A 127 6.78 -9.21 -2.68
N ALA A 128 6.29 -9.86 -1.63
CA ALA A 128 5.01 -10.53 -1.60
C ALA A 128 4.03 -9.81 -0.66
N CYS A 129 2.76 -9.90 -1.00
CA CYS A 129 1.65 -9.37 -0.23
C CYS A 129 0.56 -10.44 -0.09
N ALA A 130 0.19 -10.74 1.14
CA ALA A 130 -0.96 -11.56 1.47
C ALA A 130 -2.10 -10.69 2.04
N MET A 131 -3.31 -10.88 1.55
CA MET A 131 -4.52 -10.21 2.02
C MET A 131 -5.56 -11.27 2.45
N PRO A 132 -6.37 -11.04 3.50
CA PRO A 132 -7.44 -11.95 3.85
C PRO A 132 -8.40 -12.16 2.68
N GLN A 133 -8.70 -13.42 2.35
CA GLN A 133 -9.60 -13.78 1.25
C GLN A 133 -11.01 -13.21 1.47
N ALA A 134 -11.47 -13.17 2.74
CA ALA A 134 -12.75 -12.57 3.11
C ALA A 134 -12.81 -11.08 2.73
N LEU A 135 -11.78 -10.29 3.06
CA LEU A 135 -11.71 -8.87 2.72
C LEU A 135 -11.76 -8.65 1.20
N HIS A 136 -11.01 -9.46 0.45
CA HIS A 136 -11.05 -9.42 -1.01
C HIS A 136 -12.46 -9.69 -1.57
N ALA A 137 -13.13 -10.71 -1.05
CA ALA A 137 -14.48 -11.07 -1.45
C ALA A 137 -15.46 -9.93 -1.15
N THR A 138 -15.37 -9.31 0.04
CA THR A 138 -16.19 -8.15 0.41
C THR A 138 -15.99 -6.95 -0.53
N LEU A 139 -14.75 -6.66 -0.92
CA LEU A 139 -14.46 -5.57 -1.86
C LEU A 139 -14.97 -5.85 -3.28
N LEU A 140 -14.90 -7.12 -3.72
CA LEU A 140 -15.47 -7.53 -5.00
C LEU A 140 -17.00 -7.45 -4.98
N ASP A 141 -17.63 -7.88 -3.90
CA ASP A 141 -19.07 -7.80 -3.73
C ASP A 141 -19.56 -6.35 -3.73
N LEU A 142 -18.92 -5.48 -2.94
CA LEU A 142 -19.17 -4.03 -2.97
C LEU A 142 -19.12 -3.47 -4.41
N ALA A 143 -18.05 -3.81 -5.15
CA ALA A 143 -17.89 -3.33 -6.52
C ALA A 143 -19.01 -3.83 -7.44
N ARG A 144 -19.40 -5.11 -7.33
CA ARG A 144 -20.49 -5.69 -8.14
C ARG A 144 -21.84 -5.07 -7.80
N THR A 145 -22.19 -5.00 -6.51
CA THR A 145 -23.45 -4.46 -6.02
C THR A 145 -23.68 -3.02 -6.48
N HIS A 146 -22.63 -2.20 -6.49
CA HIS A 146 -22.69 -0.81 -6.93
C HIS A 146 -22.26 -0.58 -8.39
N ARG A 147 -22.07 -1.65 -9.17
CA ARG A 147 -21.65 -1.62 -10.59
C ARG A 147 -20.38 -0.79 -10.82
N LEU A 148 -19.45 -0.85 -9.90
CA LEU A 148 -18.14 -0.20 -9.98
C LEU A 148 -17.14 -1.14 -10.67
N ALA A 149 -16.21 -0.57 -11.43
CA ALA A 149 -15.11 -1.34 -12.01
C ALA A 149 -13.92 -1.35 -11.04
N LEU A 150 -13.76 -2.40 -10.23
CA LEU A 150 -12.56 -2.53 -9.38
C LEU A 150 -11.31 -2.67 -10.28
N THR A 151 -10.52 -1.61 -10.35
CA THR A 151 -9.39 -1.49 -11.28
C THR A 151 -8.04 -1.66 -10.59
N VAL A 152 -7.96 -1.25 -9.32
CA VAL A 152 -6.72 -1.29 -8.54
C VAL A 152 -7.06 -1.70 -7.11
N LEU A 153 -6.27 -2.62 -6.57
CA LEU A 153 -6.25 -2.98 -5.16
C LEU A 153 -4.78 -3.10 -4.74
N THR A 154 -4.32 -2.19 -3.88
CA THR A 154 -2.90 -2.11 -3.50
C THR A 154 -2.73 -1.72 -2.04
N PRO A 155 -1.73 -2.28 -1.34
CA PRO A 155 -1.27 -1.75 -0.07
C PRO A 155 -0.76 -0.31 -0.20
N ARG A 156 -0.81 0.43 0.90
CA ARG A 156 -0.33 1.81 0.98
C ARG A 156 1.18 1.87 0.80
N PHE A 157 1.94 0.97 1.42
CA PHE A 157 3.38 0.87 1.25
C PHE A 157 3.76 0.68 -0.22
N VAL A 158 3.12 -0.29 -0.90
CA VAL A 158 3.37 -0.56 -2.33
C VAL A 158 3.05 0.65 -3.20
N THR A 159 1.98 1.37 -2.89
CA THR A 159 1.64 2.62 -3.60
C THR A 159 2.77 3.64 -3.50
N ALA A 160 3.29 3.87 -2.29
CA ALA A 160 4.37 4.81 -2.06
C ALA A 160 5.69 4.33 -2.67
N TRP A 161 6.00 3.04 -2.55
CA TRP A 161 7.17 2.43 -3.16
C TRP A 161 7.19 2.62 -4.68
N ASN A 162 6.08 2.32 -5.36
CA ASN A 162 5.98 2.48 -6.81
C ASN A 162 6.15 3.94 -7.26
N ALA A 163 5.72 4.90 -6.44
CA ALA A 163 5.91 6.32 -6.72
C ALA A 163 7.34 6.81 -6.48
N GLU A 164 8.03 6.26 -5.47
CA GLU A 164 9.27 6.85 -4.95
C GLU A 164 10.55 6.07 -5.21
N HIS A 165 10.50 4.75 -5.45
CA HIS A 165 11.71 3.90 -5.47
C HIS A 165 12.80 4.39 -6.43
N ARG A 166 12.42 4.93 -7.60
CA ARG A 166 13.36 5.48 -8.60
C ARG A 166 14.07 6.76 -8.15
N ARG A 167 13.58 7.41 -7.09
CA ARG A 167 14.07 8.68 -6.55
C ARG A 167 14.66 8.55 -5.16
N LEU A 168 14.80 7.32 -4.64
CA LEU A 168 15.33 7.09 -3.31
C LEU A 168 16.84 7.32 -3.23
N ASN A 169 17.60 7.14 -4.31
CA ASN A 169 19.05 7.34 -4.34
C ASN A 169 19.77 6.65 -3.16
N GLY A 170 19.37 5.41 -2.85
CA GLY A 170 19.90 4.63 -1.72
C GLY A 170 19.25 4.90 -0.36
N ALA A 171 18.39 5.92 -0.24
CA ALA A 171 17.62 6.15 0.98
C ALA A 171 16.58 5.03 1.20
N TRP A 172 16.28 4.74 2.47
CA TRP A 172 15.15 3.89 2.79
C TRP A 172 13.84 4.64 2.63
N LEU A 173 12.75 3.91 2.39
CA LEU A 173 11.40 4.47 2.38
C LEU A 173 10.68 4.09 3.68
N GLY A 174 10.02 5.03 4.33
CA GLY A 174 9.08 4.76 5.41
C GLY A 174 7.70 5.33 5.09
N VAL A 175 6.65 4.56 5.34
CA VAL A 175 5.26 4.97 5.11
C VAL A 175 4.54 5.00 6.44
N ALA A 176 4.20 6.21 6.90
CA ALA A 176 3.51 6.41 8.15
C ALA A 176 1.98 6.28 7.97
N GLN A 177 1.37 5.46 8.83
CA GLN A 177 -0.08 5.26 8.87
C GLN A 177 -0.49 4.75 10.26
N GLU A 178 -1.49 5.40 10.87
CA GLU A 178 -2.22 4.92 12.05
C GLU A 178 -1.32 4.35 13.16
N GLY A 179 -0.38 5.15 13.64
CA GLY A 179 0.50 4.75 14.75
C GLY A 179 1.55 3.71 14.37
N ALA A 180 1.85 3.54 13.09
CA ALA A 180 2.94 2.68 12.62
C ALA A 180 3.69 3.30 11.43
N ILE A 181 4.89 2.81 11.20
CA ILE A 181 5.68 3.10 10.00
C ILE A 181 6.05 1.77 9.34
N THR A 182 5.64 1.59 8.08
CA THR A 182 6.11 0.50 7.23
C THR A 182 7.38 0.93 6.51
N LEU A 183 8.50 0.29 6.81
CA LEU A 183 9.81 0.55 6.21
C LEU A 183 10.07 -0.37 5.03
N GLY A 184 10.63 0.19 3.97
CA GLY A 184 11.28 -0.49 2.87
C GLY A 184 12.77 -0.22 2.94
N CYS A 185 13.53 -1.25 3.32
CA CYS A 185 14.97 -1.18 3.45
C CYS A 185 15.60 -1.49 2.09
N VAL A 186 16.45 -0.57 1.64
CA VAL A 186 17.10 -0.63 0.34
C VAL A 186 18.58 -0.93 0.56
N ASP A 187 19.13 -1.80 -0.28
CA ASP A 187 20.56 -2.03 -0.35
C ASP A 187 20.98 -2.39 -1.78
N VAL A 188 22.27 -2.32 -2.05
CA VAL A 188 22.88 -2.83 -3.27
C VAL A 188 23.10 -4.33 -3.11
N PRO A 189 22.60 -5.17 -4.04
CA PRO A 189 22.81 -6.62 -3.95
C PRO A 189 24.30 -7.00 -3.95
N PRO A 190 24.67 -8.10 -3.28
CA PRO A 190 26.02 -8.69 -3.41
C PRO A 190 26.32 -9.00 -4.89
N GLY A 191 27.44 -8.49 -5.41
CA GLY A 191 27.82 -8.63 -6.83
C GLY A 191 27.64 -7.36 -7.68
N GLY A 192 27.14 -6.27 -7.09
CA GLY A 192 26.90 -4.99 -7.77
C GLY A 192 25.55 -4.94 -8.48
N GLY A 193 25.00 -3.74 -8.67
CA GLY A 193 23.70 -3.54 -9.31
C GLY A 193 22.95 -2.31 -8.80
N ALA A 194 21.71 -2.14 -9.30
CA ALA A 194 20.82 -1.09 -8.80
C ALA A 194 20.32 -1.43 -7.39
N ALA A 195 20.24 -0.42 -6.53
CA ALA A 195 19.72 -0.57 -5.18
C ALA A 195 18.27 -1.07 -5.23
N GLY A 196 17.99 -2.17 -4.54
CA GLY A 196 16.71 -2.87 -4.56
C GLY A 196 16.08 -2.97 -3.17
N LEU A 197 14.78 -3.27 -3.12
CA LEU A 197 14.09 -3.55 -1.86
C LEU A 197 14.60 -4.88 -1.28
N MET A 198 15.30 -4.83 -0.15
CA MET A 198 15.87 -6.01 0.51
C MET A 198 15.04 -6.50 1.68
N ALA A 199 14.38 -5.58 2.39
CA ALA A 199 13.53 -5.90 3.51
C ALA A 199 12.29 -5.00 3.56
N VAL A 200 11.20 -5.53 4.09
CA VAL A 200 10.05 -4.74 4.52
C VAL A 200 9.82 -5.02 6.00
N HIS A 201 9.71 -3.95 6.80
CA HIS A 201 9.60 -4.05 8.24
C HIS A 201 8.55 -3.07 8.76
N ARG A 202 7.63 -3.51 9.61
CA ARG A 202 6.62 -2.64 10.23
C ARG A 202 7.02 -2.29 11.65
N LEU A 203 7.17 -1.00 11.93
CA LEU A 203 7.41 -0.46 13.27
C LEU A 203 6.10 0.05 13.86
N ALA A 204 5.70 -0.46 15.02
CA ALA A 204 4.66 0.16 15.83
C ALA A 204 5.25 1.39 16.55
N LEU A 205 4.56 2.52 16.48
CA LEU A 205 4.97 3.75 17.14
C LEU A 205 4.43 3.74 18.58
N PRO A 206 5.31 3.74 19.60
CA PRO A 206 4.86 3.92 20.96
C PRO A 206 4.34 5.36 21.18
N PRO A 207 3.49 5.58 22.20
CA PRO A 207 3.13 6.92 22.63
C PRO A 207 4.39 7.76 22.93
N GLY A 208 4.45 8.98 22.42
CA GLY A 208 5.58 9.88 22.61
C GLY A 208 6.82 9.56 21.78
N ALA A 209 6.73 8.66 20.77
CA ALA A 209 7.82 8.40 19.85
C ALA A 209 8.33 9.69 19.18
N ASP A 210 9.63 9.89 19.23
CA ASP A 210 10.31 11.05 18.65
C ASP A 210 11.32 10.64 17.56
N ALA A 211 11.97 11.63 16.96
CA ALA A 211 12.95 11.39 15.92
C ALA A 211 14.19 10.60 16.40
N ARG A 212 14.54 10.67 17.69
CA ARG A 212 15.67 9.90 18.25
C ARG A 212 15.30 8.43 18.33
N TRP A 213 14.14 8.11 18.91
CA TRP A 213 13.61 6.76 18.97
C TRP A 213 13.55 6.13 17.58
N LEU A 214 13.05 6.86 16.58
CA LEU A 214 12.96 6.34 15.21
C LEU A 214 14.35 5.99 14.64
N ARG A 215 15.37 6.83 14.86
CA ARG A 215 16.75 6.53 14.42
C ARG A 215 17.33 5.30 15.10
N ASP A 216 17.09 5.15 16.39
CA ASP A 216 17.53 3.96 17.13
C ASP A 216 16.86 2.70 16.59
N GLN A 217 15.55 2.75 16.31
CA GLN A 217 14.84 1.65 15.68
C GLN A 217 15.33 1.34 14.26
N LEU A 218 15.70 2.36 13.46
CA LEU A 218 16.23 2.15 12.12
C LEU A 218 17.54 1.36 12.14
N ARG A 219 18.43 1.63 13.11
CA ARG A 219 19.66 0.84 13.32
C ARG A 219 19.35 -0.60 13.74
N VAL A 220 18.41 -0.78 14.66
CA VAL A 220 17.94 -2.13 15.06
C VAL A 220 17.41 -2.91 13.87
N VAL A 221 16.64 -2.26 12.98
CA VAL A 221 16.13 -2.87 11.76
C VAL A 221 17.26 -3.21 10.78
N ALA A 222 18.25 -2.33 10.61
CA ALA A 222 19.44 -2.59 9.78
C ALA A 222 20.18 -3.84 10.26
N LEU A 223 20.51 -3.89 11.55
CA LEU A 223 21.17 -5.03 12.19
C LEU A 223 20.35 -6.32 12.04
N ARG A 224 19.04 -6.26 12.25
CA ARG A 224 18.13 -7.41 12.12
C ARG A 224 18.16 -8.02 10.72
N HIS A 225 18.29 -7.18 9.69
CA HIS A 225 18.30 -7.61 8.30
C HIS A 225 19.71 -7.76 7.72
N GLY A 226 20.75 -7.55 8.52
CA GLY A 226 22.15 -7.63 8.08
C GLY A 226 22.51 -6.55 7.06
N LEU A 227 21.88 -5.39 7.13
CA LEU A 227 22.08 -4.26 6.22
C LEU A 227 23.00 -3.21 6.82
N ALA A 228 23.63 -2.40 5.98
CA ALA A 228 24.34 -1.20 6.42
C ALA A 228 23.37 -0.21 7.08
N ASP A 229 23.89 0.59 8.01
CA ASP A 229 23.12 1.65 8.64
C ASP A 229 22.62 2.65 7.58
N PRO A 230 21.32 3.00 7.58
CA PRO A 230 20.80 3.94 6.61
C PRO A 230 21.40 5.33 6.83
N VAL A 231 21.82 5.96 5.73
CA VAL A 231 22.28 7.37 5.74
C VAL A 231 21.09 8.32 5.69
N ALA A 232 20.04 7.95 4.95
CA ALA A 232 18.83 8.76 4.79
C ALA A 232 17.57 7.89 4.77
N VAL A 233 16.48 8.44 5.30
CA VAL A 233 15.14 7.84 5.23
C VAL A 233 14.15 8.89 4.74
N LYS A 234 13.42 8.52 3.69
CA LYS A 234 12.32 9.27 3.13
C LYS A 234 11.01 8.78 3.74
N LEU A 235 10.31 9.65 4.45
CA LEU A 235 9.08 9.35 5.15
C LEU A 235 7.88 9.93 4.40
N VAL A 236 6.89 9.09 4.10
CA VAL A 236 5.68 9.46 3.37
C VAL A 236 4.46 9.32 4.26
N GLY A 237 3.66 10.38 4.37
CA GLY A 237 2.45 10.39 5.18
C GLY A 237 2.38 11.60 6.09
N ARG A 238 1.37 11.62 6.97
CA ARG A 238 1.24 12.67 7.97
C ARG A 238 2.21 12.37 9.12
N PRO A 239 3.12 13.29 9.49
CA PRO A 239 3.99 13.08 10.63
C PRO A 239 3.17 12.99 11.92
N PRO A 240 3.38 11.96 12.76
CA PRO A 240 2.83 11.91 14.11
C PRO A 240 3.33 13.07 14.96
N ALA A 241 2.54 13.46 15.98
CA ALA A 241 2.96 14.46 16.95
C ALA A 241 4.21 13.96 17.69
N GLY A 242 5.34 14.68 17.55
CA GLY A 242 6.67 14.27 18.06
C GLY A 242 7.68 13.86 16.97
N LEU A 243 7.19 13.52 15.78
CA LEU A 243 8.01 13.10 14.64
C LEU A 243 8.11 14.15 13.52
N THR A 244 7.59 15.36 13.73
CA THR A 244 7.85 16.56 12.92
C THR A 244 9.34 16.91 13.02
N ALA A 245 10.15 16.27 12.18
CA ALA A 245 11.59 16.11 12.37
C ALA A 245 12.37 17.44 12.48
N PRO A 246 13.40 17.53 13.34
CA PRO A 246 14.59 18.30 13.04
C PRO A 246 15.46 17.55 12.01
N THR A 247 15.95 18.25 11.00
CA THR A 247 16.75 17.71 9.88
C THR A 247 18.13 17.19 10.29
N THR A 248 18.57 17.45 11.52
CA THR A 248 19.89 17.10 12.05
C THR A 248 19.88 15.71 12.70
N GLY A 249 20.87 14.88 12.34
CA GLY A 249 21.08 13.52 12.85
C GLY A 249 21.16 12.46 11.75
N THR A 250 21.75 11.31 12.06
CA THR A 250 21.95 10.19 11.12
C THR A 250 21.13 8.96 11.55
N PRO A 251 20.27 8.39 10.70
CA PRO A 251 19.92 8.86 9.35
C PRO A 251 19.22 10.23 9.33
N THR A 252 19.38 10.94 8.22
CA THR A 252 18.57 12.13 7.89
C THR A 252 17.14 11.69 7.60
N LEU A 253 16.16 12.30 8.27
CA LEU A 253 14.74 12.00 8.11
C LEU A 253 14.06 13.11 7.31
N THR A 254 13.44 12.76 6.18
CA THR A 254 12.75 13.74 5.32
C THR A 254 11.29 13.37 5.15
N TRP A 255 10.39 14.22 5.64
CA TRP A 255 8.95 14.02 5.45
C TRP A 255 8.49 14.59 4.14
N GLN A 256 7.66 13.83 3.43
CA GLN A 256 6.98 14.27 2.24
C GLN A 256 5.48 14.04 2.37
N PRO A 257 4.66 14.97 1.86
CA PRO A 257 3.25 14.69 1.71
C PRO A 257 3.10 13.44 0.83
N PRO A 258 2.08 12.61 1.08
CA PRO A 258 1.79 11.49 0.19
C PRO A 258 1.67 12.03 -1.24
N ALA A 259 2.54 11.53 -2.13
CA ALA A 259 2.52 11.96 -3.53
C ALA A 259 1.10 11.76 -4.09
N PRO A 260 0.55 12.72 -4.85
CA PRO A 260 -0.61 12.43 -5.69
C PRO A 260 -0.20 11.26 -6.59
N ARG A 261 -1.00 10.18 -6.53
CA ARG A 261 -0.66 8.85 -7.05
C ARG A 261 -0.05 8.84 -8.48
N PRO A 262 0.72 7.78 -8.81
CA PRO A 262 1.36 7.60 -10.11
C PRO A 262 0.39 7.77 -11.28
N THR A 263 0.93 8.32 -12.38
CA THR A 263 0.26 8.38 -13.68
C THR A 263 -0.03 6.96 -14.19
N ALA A 264 -0.97 6.81 -15.13
CA ALA A 264 -1.37 5.50 -15.68
C ALA A 264 -0.19 4.64 -16.18
N ALA A 265 0.92 5.26 -16.59
CA ALA A 265 2.16 4.60 -17.03
C ALA A 265 3.02 4.01 -15.88
N GLN A 266 2.75 4.39 -14.63
CA GLN A 266 3.47 3.97 -13.42
C GLN A 266 2.64 3.03 -12.54
N ALA A 267 1.38 2.77 -12.93
CA ALA A 267 0.60 1.70 -12.36
C ALA A 267 1.19 0.38 -12.85
N PHE A 268 2.10 -0.21 -12.05
CA PHE A 268 2.29 -1.65 -12.10
C PHE A 268 0.92 -2.27 -11.87
N ALA A 269 0.35 -2.71 -12.97
CA ALA A 269 -0.94 -3.31 -13.04
C ALA A 269 -0.87 -4.64 -12.27
N TYR A 270 -1.78 -4.79 -11.31
CA TYR A 270 -2.26 -6.04 -10.74
C TYR A 270 -1.29 -6.82 -9.83
N LEU A 271 -1.26 -6.47 -8.55
CA LEU A 271 -1.04 -7.50 -7.52
C LEU A 271 -2.30 -8.39 -7.42
N PHE A 272 -3.50 -7.83 -7.36
CA PHE A 272 -4.74 -8.60 -7.25
C PHE A 272 -5.62 -8.52 -8.52
N GLY A 273 -5.23 -9.20 -9.60
CA GLY A 273 -6.13 -9.65 -10.68
C GLY A 273 -6.64 -8.59 -11.67
N GLY A 274 -6.42 -8.87 -12.95
CA GLY A 274 -7.02 -8.15 -14.07
C GLY A 274 -8.54 -8.31 -14.11
N GLY A 275 -9.22 -7.25 -14.52
CA GLY A 275 -10.66 -7.23 -14.73
C GLY A 275 -11.09 -8.28 -15.75
N GLN A 276 -11.71 -9.35 -15.29
CA GLN A 276 -12.81 -9.93 -16.03
C GLN A 276 -13.96 -8.91 -15.93
N ARG A 277 -14.37 -8.37 -17.07
CA ARG A 277 -15.73 -7.81 -17.17
C ARG A 277 -16.66 -8.92 -16.71
N ALA A 278 -17.44 -8.66 -15.66
CA ALA A 278 -18.59 -9.51 -15.38
C ALA A 278 -19.45 -9.45 -16.65
N GLY A 279 -19.51 -10.58 -17.36
CA GLY A 279 -20.60 -10.84 -18.30
C GLY A 279 -21.90 -10.98 -17.54
#